data_AF-A0A1Y1RBR5-F1
#
_entry.id   AF-A0A1Y1RBR5-F1
#
_cell.length_a   1.000
_cell.length_b   1.000
_cell.length_c   1.000
_cell.angle_alpha   90.00
_cell.angle_beta   90.00
_cell.angle_gamma   90.00
#
_symmetry.space_group_name_H-M   'P 1'
#
loop_
_entity.id
_entity.type
_entity.pdbx_description
1 polymer ?
#
loop_
_entity_poly.entity_id
_entity_poly.type
_entity_poly.pdbx_seq_one_letter_code
_entity_poly.pdbx_strand_id
1 'polypeptide(L)'
;MELPWAESLKGRRRILNSIKERLKKFNLSILDLSGEYPKEATIALSFLSPNEGEARRYLEKIDDFLYRNFPEITFHISHEML
;
A
#
# COMPACT_ATOMS: atom_id res chain seq x y z
N MET A 1 -4.13 3.70 6.12
CA MET A 1 -4.05 4.91 5.28
C MET A 1 -5.37 5.65 5.36
N GLU A 2 -5.32 6.97 5.29
CA GLU A 2 -6.51 7.82 5.35
C GLU A 2 -6.93 8.25 3.95
N LEU A 3 -8.24 8.20 3.68
CA LEU A 3 -8.86 8.51 2.40
C LEU A 3 -10.04 9.48 2.62
N PRO A 4 -9.79 10.73 3.06
CA PRO A 4 -10.85 11.64 3.52
C PRO A 4 -11.90 11.98 2.44
N TRP A 5 -11.52 11.87 1.16
CA TRP A 5 -12.40 12.07 0.00
C TRP A 5 -13.17 10.82 -0.45
N ALA A 6 -12.96 9.67 0.18
CA ALA A 6 -13.72 8.45 -0.13
C ALA A 6 -15.11 8.49 0.53
N GLU A 7 -16.13 8.87 -0.25
CA GLU A 7 -17.52 8.99 0.25
C GLU A 7 -18.28 7.65 0.33
N SER A 8 -17.72 6.58 -0.25
CA SER A 8 -18.38 5.26 -0.28
C SER A 8 -17.37 4.12 -0.35
N LEU A 9 -17.81 2.91 0.03
CA LEU A 9 -17.02 1.68 -0.12
C LEU A 9 -16.58 1.44 -1.57
N LYS A 10 -17.43 1.79 -2.53
CA LYS A 10 -17.11 1.71 -3.97
C LYS A 10 -16.04 2.74 -4.36
N GLY A 11 -16.13 3.96 -3.82
CA GLY A 11 -15.12 5.01 -3.99
C GLY A 11 -13.76 4.57 -3.46
N ARG A 12 -13.72 4.07 -2.22
CA ARG A 12 -12.53 3.47 -1.61
C ARG A 12 -11.95 2.36 -2.49
N ARG A 13 -12.78 1.40 -2.93
CA ARG A 13 -12.34 0.29 -3.79
C ARG A 13 -11.70 0.76 -5.09
N ARG A 14 -12.20 1.84 -5.69
CA ARG A 14 -11.60 2.42 -6.91
C ARG A 14 -10.20 2.94 -6.64
N ILE A 15 -10.00 3.66 -5.53
CA ILE A 15 -8.69 4.18 -5.11
C ILE A 15 -7.73 3.02 -4.85
N LEU A 16 -8.14 2.03 -4.04
CA LEU A 16 -7.31 0.87 -3.72
C LEU A 16 -6.92 0.06 -4.97
N ASN A 17 -7.84 -0.09 -5.94
CA ASN A 17 -7.51 -0.74 -7.20
C ASN A 17 -6.46 0.05 -7.99
N SER A 18 -6.53 1.39 -8.01
CA SER A 18 -5.49 2.20 -8.66
C SER A 18 -4.12 2.00 -8.00
N ILE A 19 -4.06 1.96 -6.67
CA ILE A 19 -2.84 1.66 -5.92
C ILE A 19 -2.32 0.26 -6.26
N LYS A 20 -3.18 -0.76 -6.21
CA LYS A 20 -2.83 -2.15 -6.53
C LYS A 20 -2.26 -2.29 -7.94
N GLU A 21 -2.92 -1.71 -8.95
CA GLU A 21 -2.45 -1.76 -10.34
C GLU A 21 -1.06 -1.14 -10.49
N ARG A 22 -0.80 -0.02 -9.82
CA ARG A 22 0.52 0.63 -9.83
C ARG A 22 1.59 -0.18 -9.11
N LEU A 23 1.22 -0.90 -8.05
CA LEU A 23 2.13 -1.77 -7.30
C LEU A 23 2.47 -3.08 -8.03
N LYS A 24 1.71 -3.50 -9.06
CA LYS A 24 2.01 -4.72 -9.85
C LYS A 24 3.39 -4.74 -10.51
N LYS A 25 4.04 -3.58 -10.65
CA LYS A 25 5.43 -3.51 -11.15
C LYS A 25 6.44 -4.12 -10.18
N PHE A 26 6.08 -4.29 -8.92
CA PHE A 26 6.86 -4.95 -7.89
C PHE A 26 6.48 -6.43 -7.82
N ASN A 27 7.45 -7.28 -7.54
CA ASN A 27 7.22 -8.70 -7.29
C ASN A 27 6.79 -8.89 -5.82
N LEU A 28 5.52 -8.60 -5.55
CA LEU A 28 4.92 -8.66 -4.23
C LEU A 28 3.48 -9.16 -4.30
N SER A 29 2.99 -9.69 -3.18
CA SER A 29 1.58 -10.00 -2.97
C SER A 29 0.89 -8.83 -2.28
N ILE A 30 -0.37 -8.58 -2.64
CA ILE A 30 -1.16 -7.46 -2.12
C ILE A 30 -2.49 -7.99 -1.59
N LEU A 31 -2.80 -7.68 -0.33
CA LEU A 31 -4.08 -8.02 0.31
C LEU A 31 -4.76 -6.77 0.84
N ASP A 32 -6.07 -6.65 0.60
CA ASP A 32 -6.91 -5.58 1.14
C ASP A 32 -7.53 -6.05 2.45
N LEU A 33 -7.18 -5.35 3.54
CA LEU A 33 -7.60 -5.61 4.90
C LEU A 33 -8.52 -4.48 5.43
N SER A 34 -9.07 -3.67 4.52
CA SER A 34 -9.90 -2.53 4.91
C SER A 34 -11.22 -2.99 5.54
N GLY A 35 -11.59 -2.36 6.66
CA GLY A 35 -12.88 -2.59 7.34
C GLY A 35 -14.07 -1.98 6.60
N GLU A 36 -15.15 -1.69 7.31
CA GLU A 36 -16.39 -1.16 6.70
C GLU A 36 -16.40 0.37 6.52
N TYR A 37 -15.43 1.09 7.09
CA TYR A 37 -15.41 2.54 7.04
C TYR A 37 -14.76 3.06 5.74
N PRO A 38 -15.49 3.82 4.88
CA PRO A 38 -14.98 4.23 3.57
C PRO A 38 -13.73 5.12 3.59
N LYS A 39 -13.55 5.93 4.64
CA LYS A 39 -12.46 6.91 4.73
C LYS A 39 -11.15 6.34 5.25
N GLU A 40 -11.12 5.04 5.54
CA GLU A 40 -9.93 4.34 6.00
C GLU A 40 -9.73 3.10 5.14
N ALA A 41 -8.45 2.79 4.90
CA ALA A 41 -8.06 1.58 4.22
C ALA A 41 -6.78 1.00 4.79
N THR A 42 -6.68 -0.32 4.71
CA THR A 42 -5.48 -1.07 5.09
C THR A 42 -5.15 -2.03 3.96
N ILE A 43 -3.90 -1.99 3.51
CA ILE A 43 -3.36 -2.93 2.53
C ILE A 43 -2.15 -3.60 3.18
N ALA A 44 -2.08 -4.93 3.13
CA ALA A 44 -0.88 -5.68 3.46
C ALA A 44 -0.11 -5.99 2.19
N LEU A 45 1.21 -5.81 2.25
CA LEU A 45 2.16 -6.16 1.20
C LEU A 45 3.10 -7.23 1.74
N SER A 46 3.36 -8.27 0.95
CA SER A 46 4.36 -9.29 1.29
C SER A 46 5.23 -9.63 0.09
N PHE A 47 6.51 -9.84 0.32
CA PHE A 47 7.47 -10.22 -0.71
C PHE A 47 8.58 -11.06 -0.10
N LEU A 48 9.35 -11.73 -0.95
CA LEU A 48 10.52 -12.50 -0.54
C LEU A 48 11.80 -11.80 -0.99
N SER A 49 12.83 -11.89 -0.17
CA SER A 49 14.14 -11.30 -0.43
C SER A 49 15.23 -12.27 0.01
N PRO A 50 16.38 -12.34 -0.70
CA PRO A 50 17.46 -13.27 -0.36
C PRO A 50 18.20 -12.92 0.93
N ASN A 51 18.14 -11.66 1.38
CA ASN A 51 18.72 -11.21 2.64
C ASN A 51 18.04 -9.91 3.11
N GLU A 52 18.31 -9.56 4.36
CA GLU A 52 17.74 -8.39 5.04
C GLU A 52 18.14 -7.07 4.38
N GLY A 53 19.37 -6.96 3.84
CA GLY A 53 19.86 -5.74 3.18
C GLY A 53 19.17 -5.45 1.84
N GLU A 54 18.87 -6.48 1.06
CA GLU A 54 18.00 -6.36 -0.12
C GLU A 54 16.54 -6.08 0.28
N ALA A 55 16.06 -6.69 1.38
CA ALA A 55 14.69 -6.49 1.85
C ALA A 55 14.44 -5.03 2.23
N ARG A 56 15.35 -4.43 3.02
CA ARG A 56 15.28 -3.02 3.42
C ARG A 56 15.28 -2.08 2.21
N ARG A 57 16.19 -2.29 1.25
CA ARG A 57 16.23 -1.50 0.01
C ARG A 57 14.96 -1.66 -0.84
N TYR A 58 14.33 -2.83 -0.79
CA TYR A 58 13.08 -3.07 -1.50
C TYR A 58 11.90 -2.33 -0.83
N LEU A 59 11.84 -2.36 0.50
CA LEU A 59 10.87 -1.59 1.29
C LEU A 59 11.00 -0.08 1.02
N GLU A 60 12.21 0.47 1.10
CA GLU A 60 12.46 1.89 0.80
C GLU A 60 11.97 2.29 -0.60
N LYS A 61 12.18 1.42 -1.60
CA LYS A 61 11.67 1.65 -2.97
C LYS A 61 10.15 1.66 -3.05
N ILE A 62 9.47 0.83 -2.26
CA ILE A 62 8.00 0.77 -2.22
C ILE A 62 7.48 2.03 -1.52
N ASP A 63 8.06 2.42 -0.39
CA ASP A 63 7.68 3.62 0.36
C ASP A 63 7.83 4.87 -0.50
N ASP A 64 9.01 5.07 -1.09
CA ASP A 64 9.28 6.17 -2.02
C ASP A 64 8.28 6.18 -3.18
N PHE A 65 7.93 5.00 -3.71
CA PHE A 65 6.97 4.90 -4.79
C PHE A 65 5.57 5.33 -4.36
N LEU A 66 5.11 4.91 -3.19
CA LEU A 66 3.80 5.28 -2.65
C LEU A 66 3.72 6.79 -2.43
N TYR A 67 4.69 7.38 -1.72
CA TYR A 67 4.70 8.83 -1.44
C TYR A 67 4.81 9.68 -2.71
N ARG A 68 5.57 9.23 -3.72
CA ARG A 68 5.69 9.98 -4.99
C ARG A 68 4.46 9.88 -5.88
N ASN A 69 3.75 8.75 -5.87
CA ASN A 69 2.63 8.51 -6.80
C ASN A 69 1.27 8.89 -6.21
N PHE A 70 1.17 8.99 -4.89
CA PHE A 70 -0.06 9.31 -4.17
C PHE A 70 0.21 10.34 -3.06
N PRO A 71 0.76 11.53 -3.40
CA PRO A 71 1.15 12.55 -2.42
C PRO A 71 -0.04 13.09 -1.60
N GLU A 72 -1.27 12.93 -2.08
CA GLU A 72 -2.48 13.31 -1.38
C GLU A 72 -2.86 12.34 -0.25
N ILE A 73 -2.37 11.10 -0.28
CA ILE A 73 -2.71 10.04 0.68
C ILE A 73 -1.75 10.06 1.87
N THR A 74 -2.31 10.17 3.07
CA THR A 74 -1.57 9.92 4.30
C THR A 74 -1.40 8.42 4.52
N PHE A 75 -0.17 7.94 4.35
CA PHE A 75 0.21 6.56 4.65
C PHE A 75 0.76 6.44 6.08
N HIS A 76 0.34 5.38 6.76
CA HIS A 76 0.98 4.89 7.99
C HIS A 76 1.54 3.53 7.65
N ILE A 77 2.88 3.44 7.54
CA ILE A 77 3.58 2.26 7.06
C ILE A 77 4.35 1.64 8.24
N SER A 78 4.21 0.32 8.39
CA SER A 78 4.94 -0.48 9.37
C SER A 78 5.53 -1.70 8.67
N HIS A 79 6.76 -2.07 9.05
CA HIS A 79 7.46 -3.20 8.47
C HIS A 79 7.70 -4.28 9.52
N GLU A 80 7.53 -5.53 9.11
CA GLU A 80 7.89 -6.72 9.87
C GLU A 80 8.76 -7.60 8.97
N MET A 81 9.90 -8.05 9.49
CA MET A 81 10.80 -8.98 8.81
C MET A 81 10.77 -10.30 9.58
N LEU A 82 10.42 -11.37 8.87
CA LEU A 82 10.28 -12.73 9.40
C LEU A 82 11.51 -13.57 9.10
#